data_AF-A0A3M1ZFF3-F1
#
_entry.id   AF-A0A3M1ZFF3-F1
#
_cell.length_a   1.000
_cell.length_b   1.000
_cell.length_c   1.000
_cell.angle_alpha   90.00
_cell.angle_beta   90.00
_cell.angle_gamma   90.00
#
_symmetry.space_group_name_H-M   'P 1'
#
loop_
_entity.id
_entity.type
_entity.pdbx_description
1 polymer ?
#
loop_
_entity_poly.entity_id
_entity_poly.type
_entity_poly.pdbx_seq_one_letter_code
_entity_poly.pdbx_strand_id
1 'polypeptide(L)'
;MVKTRLTGIDVDFSRAGLKEEIPPDSLPWRRADRFVKAMFRGDRVNASEDRPALHMALRWLNSETCPPPFPEQYLGEIKAERRRMFSFAEEVRQGALKGCTGKTIDTLVNIGVGGSDLGPRLLVDVFREKIPSGLTVEFAASMDGIELARILQRIDPESAIFVIASKSFSTVDTLLNAELALSLYEHKLGIDRRQALSKHFAGVSATRKAMTEMGIPCERQFSLWPWVGGRYSVWSSVGLSATSALGKDAFTEFLAGAHEIDQHVYQTELHETLPAKMAWFTYQHAVKTGIRHHAVLPYDYRLALLPRYLMQLEMESNGKRANLTGAPVEGQTGPAITGDVGTLAQHAFMQHLHQGTDKWAAEFIVIDDFDDEMFNLPKGVLDRLKVSREWTNVNARAQADTLFSFGSTKNSPYHKQVRGDQPNITIHIQSLNERTLGMLLALYEWKTVIFAALCDINPFDQWGVEQGKKLARQYANEGLISLNLKRPETS
;
A
#
# COMPACT_ATOMS: atom_id res chain seq x y z
N MET A 1 -21.24 16.03 -15.33
CA MET A 1 -19.96 15.29 -15.23
C MET A 1 -20.05 13.98 -16.00
N VAL A 2 -19.23 13.84 -17.04
CA VAL A 2 -19.07 12.62 -17.86
C VAL A 2 -18.46 11.51 -17.00
N LYS A 3 -19.09 10.32 -16.99
CA LYS A 3 -18.56 9.13 -16.31
C LYS A 3 -17.25 8.71 -17.01
N THR A 4 -16.11 8.90 -16.35
CA THR A 4 -14.85 8.27 -16.78
C THR A 4 -14.86 6.84 -16.27
N ARG A 5 -15.38 5.91 -17.07
CA ARG A 5 -15.45 4.49 -16.72
C ARG A 5 -14.17 3.78 -17.16
N LEU A 6 -13.57 3.05 -16.23
CA LEU A 6 -12.59 2.01 -16.54
C LEU A 6 -13.29 0.67 -16.34
N THR A 7 -12.94 -0.33 -17.15
CA THR A 7 -13.57 -1.65 -17.04
C THR A 7 -13.37 -2.20 -15.63
N GLY A 8 -14.46 -2.43 -14.89
CA GLY A 8 -14.43 -2.96 -13.53
C GLY A 8 -14.32 -1.93 -12.39
N ILE A 9 -14.01 -0.64 -12.66
CA ILE A 9 -14.01 0.43 -11.64
C ILE A 9 -14.67 1.73 -12.18
N ASP A 10 -15.64 2.27 -11.42
CA ASP A 10 -16.30 3.57 -11.66
C ASP A 10 -16.29 4.39 -10.37
N VAL A 11 -16.40 5.72 -10.47
CA VAL A 11 -16.48 6.60 -9.28
C VAL A 11 -17.67 7.56 -9.43
N ASP A 12 -18.56 7.52 -8.44
CA ASP A 12 -19.69 8.43 -8.31
C ASP A 12 -19.28 9.69 -7.55
N PHE A 13 -19.21 10.81 -8.27
CA PHE A 13 -18.93 12.15 -7.73
C PHE A 13 -20.19 12.96 -7.42
N SER A 14 -21.39 12.38 -7.49
CA SER A 14 -22.66 13.11 -7.28
C SER A 14 -22.80 13.75 -5.89
N ARG A 15 -22.08 13.22 -4.89
CA ARG A 15 -22.02 13.71 -3.50
C ARG A 15 -20.74 14.46 -3.18
N ALA A 16 -19.94 14.79 -4.20
CA ALA A 16 -18.62 15.37 -4.01
C ALA A 16 -18.67 16.84 -3.53
N GLY A 17 -19.83 17.51 -3.62
CA GLY A 17 -19.96 18.91 -3.20
C GLY A 17 -19.06 19.89 -3.96
N LEU A 18 -18.66 19.55 -5.19
CA LEU A 18 -17.77 20.36 -6.01
C LEU A 18 -18.53 21.57 -6.59
N LYS A 19 -18.05 22.77 -6.29
CA LYS A 19 -18.59 24.03 -6.85
C LYS A 19 -18.02 24.37 -8.23
N GLU A 20 -16.83 23.86 -8.52
CA GLU A 20 -16.08 24.15 -9.74
C GLU A 20 -15.61 22.83 -10.36
N GLU A 21 -15.72 22.73 -11.67
CA GLU A 21 -15.03 21.71 -12.45
C GLU A 21 -13.52 21.96 -12.39
N ILE A 22 -12.72 20.96 -12.79
CA ILE A 22 -11.28 21.11 -12.88
C ILE A 22 -10.96 22.25 -13.86
N PRO A 23 -10.17 23.27 -13.48
CA PRO A 23 -9.74 24.34 -14.38
C PRO A 23 -8.37 23.99 -14.99
N PRO A 24 -8.30 23.41 -16.22
CA PRO A 24 -7.04 22.89 -16.77
C PRO A 24 -6.00 23.99 -17.01
N ASP A 25 -6.47 25.21 -17.26
CA ASP A 25 -5.65 26.41 -17.48
C ASP A 25 -5.22 27.10 -16.18
N SER A 26 -5.55 26.56 -15.01
CA SER A 26 -5.05 27.11 -13.75
C SER A 26 -3.58 26.74 -13.53
N LEU A 27 -2.85 27.59 -12.79
CA LEU A 27 -1.44 27.33 -12.46
C LEU A 27 -1.23 25.99 -11.73
N PRO A 28 -2.02 25.61 -10.68
CA PRO A 28 -1.88 24.32 -10.02
C PRO A 28 -1.98 23.15 -10.99
N TRP A 29 -2.87 23.27 -11.96
CA TRP A 29 -3.21 22.18 -12.86
C TRP A 29 -2.17 22.01 -13.98
N ARG A 30 -1.72 23.11 -14.61
CA ARG A 30 -0.55 23.08 -15.52
C ARG A 30 0.71 22.54 -14.84
N ARG A 31 0.90 22.83 -13.55
CA ARG A 31 2.00 22.25 -12.77
C ARG A 31 1.83 20.74 -12.60
N ALA A 32 0.64 20.28 -12.23
CA ALA A 32 0.37 18.85 -12.08
C ALA A 32 0.61 18.07 -13.38
N ASP A 33 0.12 18.59 -14.51
CA ASP A 33 0.36 18.00 -15.83
C ASP A 33 1.86 17.88 -16.16
N ARG A 34 2.62 18.97 -15.97
CA ARG A 34 4.08 18.94 -16.19
C ARG A 34 4.80 17.95 -15.28
N PHE A 35 4.39 17.85 -14.02
CA PHE A 35 4.98 16.95 -13.04
C PHE A 35 4.74 15.48 -13.41
N VAL A 36 3.50 15.12 -13.78
CA VAL A 36 3.15 13.76 -14.24
C VAL A 36 3.91 13.40 -15.52
N LYS A 37 3.98 14.31 -16.50
CA LYS A 37 4.76 14.11 -17.72
C LYS A 37 6.26 13.94 -17.42
N ALA A 38 6.81 14.68 -16.45
CA ALA A 38 8.20 14.53 -16.02
C ALA A 38 8.47 13.17 -15.36
N MET A 39 7.54 12.68 -14.54
CA MET A 39 7.62 11.33 -13.98
C MET A 39 7.68 10.28 -15.08
N PHE A 40 6.79 10.35 -16.07
CA PHE A 40 6.79 9.40 -17.17
C PHE A 40 8.09 9.42 -17.98
N ARG A 41 8.71 10.59 -18.20
CA ARG A 41 10.03 10.68 -18.85
C ARG A 41 11.19 10.10 -18.04
N GLY A 42 10.98 9.79 -16.76
CA GLY A 42 12.04 9.39 -15.84
C GLY A 42 12.90 10.55 -15.33
N ASP A 43 12.38 11.77 -15.39
CA ASP A 43 13.05 12.95 -14.84
C ASP A 43 13.20 12.82 -13.31
N ARG A 44 14.16 13.57 -12.74
CA ARG A 44 14.46 13.55 -11.30
C ARG A 44 13.46 14.39 -10.50
N VAL A 45 12.20 13.95 -10.48
CA VAL A 45 11.09 14.66 -9.83
C VAL A 45 11.12 14.62 -8.31
N ASN A 46 11.84 13.66 -7.71
CA ASN A 46 12.14 13.66 -6.28
C ASN A 46 13.32 14.61 -6.04
N ALA A 47 13.03 15.91 -6.03
CA ALA A 47 14.05 16.96 -6.05
C ALA A 47 14.95 16.95 -4.80
N SER A 48 14.41 16.63 -3.61
CA SER A 48 15.17 16.68 -2.36
C SER A 48 16.15 15.52 -2.19
N GLU A 49 15.93 14.41 -2.89
CA GLU A 49 16.88 13.28 -2.94
C GLU A 49 17.57 13.14 -4.31
N ASP A 50 17.25 14.03 -5.25
CA ASP A 50 17.78 14.08 -6.60
C ASP A 50 17.62 12.72 -7.33
N ARG A 51 16.37 12.23 -7.41
CA ARG A 51 16.06 10.88 -7.95
C ARG A 51 14.84 10.87 -8.86
N PRO A 52 14.77 9.95 -9.84
CA PRO A 52 13.52 9.59 -10.48
C PRO A 52 12.52 8.99 -9.48
N ALA A 53 11.23 9.02 -9.84
CA ALA A 53 10.17 8.31 -9.13
C ALA A 53 9.36 7.49 -10.15
N LEU A 54 9.70 6.21 -10.28
CA LEU A 54 9.32 5.37 -11.42
C LEU A 54 8.57 4.09 -11.02
N HIS A 55 7.77 4.12 -9.95
CA HIS A 55 7.05 2.92 -9.48
C HIS A 55 6.09 2.32 -10.53
N MET A 56 5.50 3.13 -11.43
CA MET A 56 4.73 2.64 -12.58
C MET A 56 5.54 1.74 -13.53
N ALA A 57 6.87 1.93 -13.61
CA ALA A 57 7.71 1.06 -14.44
C ALA A 57 7.70 -0.41 -13.96
N LEU A 58 7.50 -0.64 -12.67
CA LEU A 58 7.46 -1.99 -12.06
C LEU A 58 6.28 -2.84 -12.54
N ARG A 59 5.27 -2.21 -13.13
CA ARG A 59 4.02 -2.83 -13.54
C ARG A 59 3.71 -2.63 -15.02
N TRP A 60 4.63 -2.08 -15.80
CA TRP A 60 4.46 -1.91 -17.25
C TRP A 60 4.66 -3.24 -18.00
N LEU A 61 3.59 -4.03 -18.16
CA LEU A 61 3.69 -5.45 -18.56
C LEU A 61 3.72 -5.73 -20.07
N ASN A 62 3.35 -4.79 -20.94
CA ASN A 62 3.23 -5.03 -22.39
C ASN A 62 3.99 -4.00 -23.23
N SER A 63 5.31 -3.96 -23.09
CA SER A 63 6.17 -2.98 -23.78
C SER A 63 6.14 -3.07 -25.31
N GLU A 64 5.70 -4.20 -25.87
CA GLU A 64 5.61 -4.41 -27.32
C GLU A 64 4.39 -3.72 -27.94
N THR A 65 3.24 -3.73 -27.26
CA THR A 65 2.00 -3.09 -27.73
C THR A 65 1.82 -1.68 -27.18
N CYS A 66 2.46 -1.37 -26.06
CA CYS A 66 2.49 -0.05 -25.46
C CYS A 66 3.93 0.28 -25.02
N PRO A 67 4.73 0.95 -25.89
CA PRO A 67 6.09 1.32 -25.56
C PRO A 67 6.16 2.09 -24.23
N PRO A 68 7.17 1.82 -23.38
CA PRO A 68 7.30 2.53 -22.11
C PRO A 68 7.53 4.03 -22.36
N PRO A 69 6.88 4.92 -21.60
CA PRO A 69 7.11 6.36 -21.72
C PRO A 69 8.39 6.84 -21.00
N PHE A 70 9.07 5.93 -20.31
CA PHE A 70 10.34 6.11 -19.60
C PHE A 70 11.48 5.35 -20.31
N PRO A 71 12.76 5.63 -19.98
CA PRO A 71 13.90 4.94 -20.59
C PRO A 71 13.81 3.40 -20.53
N GLU A 72 13.96 2.73 -21.67
CA GLU A 72 13.73 1.29 -21.81
C GLU A 72 14.65 0.42 -20.93
N GLN A 73 15.82 0.94 -20.56
CA GLN A 73 16.78 0.27 -19.67
C GLN A 73 16.15 -0.24 -18.35
N TYR A 74 15.15 0.46 -17.81
CA TYR A 74 14.47 0.05 -16.57
C TYR A 74 13.73 -1.28 -16.74
N LEU A 75 13.13 -1.53 -17.91
CA LEU A 75 12.33 -2.74 -18.14
C LEU A 75 13.17 -4.02 -18.13
N GLY A 76 14.41 -3.97 -18.62
CA GLY A 76 15.28 -5.13 -18.68
C GLY A 76 15.57 -5.69 -17.29
N GLU A 77 16.00 -4.82 -16.37
CA GLU A 77 16.28 -5.17 -14.98
C GLU A 77 15.01 -5.61 -14.24
N ILE A 78 13.90 -4.90 -14.43
CA ILE A 78 12.62 -5.22 -13.79
C ILE A 78 12.13 -6.61 -14.22
N LYS A 79 12.17 -6.93 -15.53
CA LYS A 79 11.77 -8.23 -16.06
C LYS A 79 12.67 -9.35 -15.51
N ALA A 80 13.98 -9.11 -15.43
CA ALA A 80 14.93 -10.09 -14.89
C ALA A 80 14.67 -10.38 -13.40
N GLU A 81 14.49 -9.32 -12.60
CA GLU A 81 14.24 -9.45 -11.16
C GLU A 81 12.87 -10.10 -10.89
N ARG A 82 11.83 -9.74 -11.66
CA ARG A 82 10.50 -10.38 -11.56
C ARG A 82 10.55 -11.87 -11.86
N ARG A 83 11.33 -12.31 -12.85
CA ARG A 83 11.54 -13.75 -13.12
C ARG A 83 12.16 -14.48 -11.93
N ARG A 84 13.15 -13.86 -11.26
CA ARG A 84 13.75 -14.43 -10.05
C ARG A 84 12.71 -14.53 -8.92
N MET A 85 11.93 -13.47 -8.71
CA MET A 85 10.84 -13.44 -7.73
C MET A 85 9.83 -14.56 -7.99
N PHE A 86 9.41 -14.76 -9.24
CA PHE A 86 8.48 -15.83 -9.63
C PHE A 86 9.08 -17.22 -9.46
N SER A 87 10.35 -17.44 -9.80
CA SER A 87 11.03 -18.72 -9.58
C SER A 87 11.03 -19.10 -8.10
N PHE A 88 11.39 -18.15 -7.22
CA PHE A 88 11.39 -18.39 -5.78
C PHE A 88 9.98 -18.65 -5.23
N ALA A 89 8.98 -17.88 -5.68
CA ALA A 89 7.59 -18.09 -5.29
C ALA A 89 7.10 -19.50 -5.67
N GLU A 90 7.42 -19.98 -6.88
CA GLU A 90 7.09 -21.35 -7.29
C GLU A 90 7.85 -22.40 -6.47
N GLU A 91 9.12 -22.20 -6.15
CA GLU A 91 9.88 -23.12 -5.29
C GLU A 91 9.24 -23.29 -3.90
N VAL A 92 8.74 -22.20 -3.31
CA VAL A 92 8.00 -22.23 -2.05
C VAL A 92 6.67 -22.99 -2.23
N ARG A 93 5.86 -22.59 -3.22
CA ARG A 93 4.52 -23.15 -3.43
C ARG A 93 4.51 -24.62 -3.81
N GLN A 94 5.49 -25.07 -4.58
CA GLN A 94 5.64 -26.46 -5.01
C GLN A 94 6.36 -27.32 -3.96
N GLY A 95 6.80 -26.72 -2.86
CA GLY A 95 7.54 -27.39 -1.80
C GLY A 95 8.92 -27.88 -2.22
N ALA A 96 9.50 -27.29 -3.28
CA ALA A 96 10.86 -27.57 -3.73
C ALA A 96 11.90 -26.97 -2.77
N LEU A 97 11.56 -25.85 -2.13
CA LEU A 97 12.41 -25.23 -1.13
C LEU A 97 12.43 -26.06 0.16
N LYS A 98 13.61 -26.50 0.57
CA LYS A 98 13.81 -27.30 1.79
C LYS A 98 14.58 -26.54 2.87
N GLY A 99 14.16 -26.74 4.12
CA GLY A 99 14.88 -26.29 5.30
C GLY A 99 16.16 -27.10 5.56
N CYS A 100 16.85 -26.81 6.66
CA CYS A 100 18.12 -27.44 7.01
C CYS A 100 18.00 -28.95 7.28
N THR A 101 16.83 -29.44 7.67
CA THR A 101 16.56 -30.87 7.93
C THR A 101 16.00 -31.61 6.72
N GLY A 102 15.83 -30.93 5.58
CA GLY A 102 15.21 -31.49 4.38
C GLY A 102 13.68 -31.42 4.37
N LYS A 103 13.04 -30.96 5.45
CA LYS A 103 11.61 -30.63 5.46
C LYS A 103 11.28 -29.57 4.42
N THR A 104 10.11 -29.69 3.80
CA THR A 104 9.56 -28.67 2.92
C THR A 104 9.30 -27.39 3.71
N ILE A 105 9.62 -26.24 3.12
CA ILE A 105 9.21 -24.96 3.67
C ILE A 105 7.69 -24.80 3.51
N ASP A 106 6.99 -24.64 4.62
CA ASP A 106 5.52 -24.46 4.69
C ASP A 106 5.12 -23.13 5.34
N THR A 107 6.09 -22.38 5.88
CA THR A 107 5.83 -21.13 6.58
C THR A 107 6.76 -20.04 6.06
N LEU A 108 6.21 -18.93 5.61
CA LEU A 108 6.96 -17.75 5.17
C LEU A 108 6.64 -16.58 6.12
N VAL A 109 7.67 -15.98 6.71
CA VAL A 109 7.54 -14.83 7.61
C VAL A 109 8.19 -13.60 6.98
N ASN A 110 7.40 -12.60 6.63
CA ASN A 110 7.89 -11.31 6.15
C ASN A 110 8.30 -10.43 7.32
N ILE A 111 9.58 -10.06 7.40
CA ILE A 111 10.09 -9.09 8.36
C ILE A 111 10.33 -7.77 7.64
N GLY A 112 9.53 -6.75 7.93
CA GLY A 112 9.60 -5.45 7.27
C GLY A 112 8.65 -4.46 7.94
N VAL A 113 8.91 -3.16 7.80
CA VAL A 113 8.06 -2.11 8.43
C VAL A 113 7.62 -1.09 7.40
N GLY A 114 6.45 -0.49 7.62
CA GLY A 114 5.86 0.51 6.73
C GLY A 114 5.65 -0.07 5.33
N GLY A 115 6.33 0.51 4.34
CA GLY A 115 6.14 0.13 2.93
C GLY A 115 6.58 -1.31 2.62
N SER A 116 7.46 -1.88 3.45
CA SER A 116 7.94 -3.25 3.34
C SER A 116 7.01 -4.29 4.02
N ASP A 117 5.87 -3.85 4.57
CA ASP A 117 4.87 -4.69 5.23
C ASP A 117 3.45 -4.40 4.71
N LEU A 118 3.02 -3.14 4.75
CA LEU A 118 1.61 -2.76 4.56
C LEU A 118 1.03 -3.24 3.23
N GLY A 119 1.75 -3.06 2.12
CA GLY A 119 1.31 -3.50 0.80
C GLY A 119 1.25 -5.03 0.69
N PRO A 120 2.38 -5.75 0.91
CA PRO A 120 2.38 -7.22 0.89
C PRO A 120 1.35 -7.86 1.84
N ARG A 121 1.19 -7.31 3.05
CA ARG A 121 0.21 -7.78 4.04
C ARG A 121 -1.22 -7.58 3.54
N LEU A 122 -1.54 -6.43 2.96
CA LEU A 122 -2.83 -6.18 2.33
C LEU A 122 -3.13 -7.19 1.21
N LEU A 123 -2.19 -7.44 0.30
CA LEU A 123 -2.39 -8.39 -0.80
C LEU A 123 -2.70 -9.81 -0.30
N VAL A 124 -1.93 -10.29 0.68
CA VAL A 124 -2.13 -11.62 1.27
C VAL A 124 -3.46 -11.71 2.00
N ASP A 125 -3.86 -10.65 2.69
CA ASP A 125 -5.13 -10.59 3.43
C ASP A 125 -6.34 -10.61 2.51
N VAL A 126 -6.31 -9.83 1.42
CA VAL A 126 -7.43 -9.71 0.46
C VAL A 126 -7.75 -11.04 -0.23
N PHE A 127 -6.73 -11.85 -0.53
CA PHE A 127 -6.85 -13.09 -1.30
C PHE A 127 -6.46 -14.32 -0.50
N ARG A 128 -6.71 -14.31 0.81
CA ARG A 128 -6.29 -15.36 1.74
C ARG A 128 -6.76 -16.75 1.32
N GLU A 129 -7.95 -16.83 0.73
CA GLU A 129 -8.58 -18.08 0.27
C GLU A 129 -7.84 -18.72 -0.92
N LYS A 130 -6.98 -17.97 -1.63
CA LYS A 130 -6.14 -18.47 -2.73
C LYS A 130 -4.81 -19.06 -2.26
N ILE A 131 -4.48 -18.93 -0.97
CA ILE A 131 -3.26 -19.49 -0.40
C ILE A 131 -3.43 -21.01 -0.27
N PRO A 132 -2.47 -21.83 -0.75
CA PRO A 132 -2.52 -23.28 -0.58
C PRO A 132 -2.66 -23.68 0.90
N SER A 133 -3.49 -24.69 1.20
CA SER A 133 -3.80 -25.10 2.59
C SER A 133 -2.59 -25.53 3.43
N GLY A 134 -1.47 -25.85 2.80
CA GLY A 134 -0.20 -26.19 3.45
C GLY A 134 0.83 -25.06 3.50
N LEU A 135 0.47 -23.82 3.11
CA LEU A 135 1.37 -22.67 3.16
C LEU A 135 0.83 -21.62 4.12
N THR A 136 1.61 -21.29 5.15
CA THR A 136 1.32 -20.21 6.09
C THR A 136 2.17 -18.99 5.74
N VAL A 137 1.56 -17.80 5.74
CA VAL A 137 2.27 -16.54 5.51
C VAL A 137 2.00 -15.58 6.65
N GLU A 138 3.07 -15.09 7.26
CA GLU A 138 3.06 -14.27 8.46
C GLU A 138 3.83 -12.96 8.24
N PHE A 139 3.54 -11.96 9.06
CA PHE A 139 4.14 -10.63 8.95
C PHE A 139 4.56 -10.11 10.33
N ALA A 140 5.83 -9.74 10.46
CA ALA A 140 6.42 -9.15 11.65
C ALA A 140 6.99 -7.76 11.32
N ALA A 141 6.32 -6.72 11.79
CA ALA A 141 6.62 -5.33 11.46
C ALA A 141 6.97 -4.45 12.66
N SER A 142 6.44 -4.78 13.83
CA SER A 142 6.70 -4.04 15.06
C SER A 142 8.10 -4.32 15.59
N MET A 143 8.79 -3.28 16.08
CA MET A 143 9.98 -3.45 16.94
C MET A 143 9.62 -4.02 18.32
N ASP A 144 8.36 -3.87 18.76
CA ASP A 144 7.86 -4.58 19.94
C ASP A 144 7.86 -6.09 19.65
N GLY A 145 8.73 -6.81 20.37
CA GLY A 145 8.98 -8.23 20.18
C GLY A 145 7.75 -9.12 20.42
N ILE A 146 6.64 -8.61 20.97
CA ILE A 146 5.42 -9.39 21.15
C ILE A 146 4.82 -9.89 19.82
N GLU A 147 4.86 -9.09 18.74
CA GLU A 147 4.34 -9.53 17.44
C GLU A 147 5.14 -10.74 16.92
N LEU A 148 6.47 -10.62 16.91
CA LEU A 148 7.35 -11.69 16.47
C LEU A 148 7.26 -12.90 17.40
N ALA A 149 7.25 -12.72 18.72
CA ALA A 149 7.17 -13.83 19.69
C ALA A 149 5.91 -14.69 19.48
N ARG A 150 4.75 -14.09 19.17
CA ARG A 150 3.51 -14.81 18.85
C ARG A 150 3.62 -15.65 17.58
N ILE A 151 4.43 -15.21 16.61
CA ILE A 151 4.74 -15.97 15.40
C ILE A 151 5.71 -17.10 15.76
N LEU A 152 6.85 -16.79 16.38
CA LEU A 152 7.87 -17.79 16.72
C LEU A 152 7.35 -18.91 17.65
N GLN A 153 6.32 -18.64 18.45
CA GLN A 153 5.67 -19.64 19.31
C GLN A 153 4.90 -20.72 18.51
N ARG A 154 4.40 -20.40 17.32
CA ARG A 154 3.50 -21.28 16.55
C ARG A 154 4.12 -21.96 15.32
N ILE A 155 5.31 -21.54 14.90
CA ILE A 155 5.96 -22.06 13.68
C ILE A 155 6.93 -23.21 14.01
N ASP A 156 7.10 -24.14 13.07
CA ASP A 156 8.21 -25.10 13.09
C ASP A 156 9.44 -24.45 12.42
N PRO A 157 10.54 -24.20 13.16
CA PRO A 157 11.74 -23.59 12.58
C PRO A 157 12.33 -24.43 11.44
N GLU A 158 12.14 -25.76 11.42
CA GLU A 158 12.65 -26.62 10.34
C GLU A 158 11.95 -26.39 8.98
N SER A 159 10.74 -25.83 8.99
CA SER A 159 9.92 -25.57 7.79
C SER A 159 9.59 -24.08 7.58
N ALA A 160 10.19 -23.17 8.36
CA ALA A 160 9.99 -21.74 8.23
C ALA A 160 11.09 -21.05 7.40
N ILE A 161 10.73 -20.04 6.61
CA ILE A 161 11.66 -19.12 5.94
C ILE A 161 11.30 -17.67 6.28
N PHE A 162 12.30 -16.83 6.50
CA PHE A 162 12.16 -15.41 6.80
C PHE A 162 12.58 -14.56 5.59
N VAL A 163 11.73 -13.62 5.18
CA VAL A 163 12.04 -12.62 4.14
C VAL A 163 12.32 -11.29 4.82
N ILE A 164 13.58 -10.85 4.82
CA ILE A 164 14.00 -9.57 5.39
C ILE A 164 13.83 -8.48 4.34
N ALA A 165 12.78 -7.67 4.47
CA ALA A 165 12.45 -6.59 3.56
C ALA A 165 12.80 -5.23 4.15
N SER A 166 13.86 -4.60 3.63
CA SER A 166 14.24 -3.24 3.99
C SER A 166 15.01 -2.57 2.85
N LYS A 167 14.51 -1.40 2.40
CA LYS A 167 15.14 -0.63 1.32
C LYS A 167 16.61 -0.30 1.62
N SER A 168 16.92 0.14 2.84
CA SER A 168 18.28 0.48 3.26
C SER A 168 19.08 -0.73 3.75
N PHE A 169 18.38 -1.78 4.20
CA PHE A 169 18.94 -2.90 4.97
C PHE A 169 19.61 -2.48 6.28
N SER A 170 19.25 -1.31 6.81
CA SER A 170 19.76 -0.76 8.07
C SER A 170 18.65 -0.33 9.03
N THR A 171 17.39 -0.67 8.73
CA THR A 171 16.25 -0.34 9.58
C THR A 171 16.36 -1.14 10.88
N VAL A 172 16.45 -0.43 12.01
CA VAL A 172 16.73 -1.05 13.32
C VAL A 172 15.64 -2.06 13.69
N ASP A 173 14.37 -1.70 13.50
CA ASP A 173 13.19 -2.55 13.77
C ASP A 173 13.30 -3.89 13.02
N THR A 174 13.59 -3.82 11.71
CA THR A 174 13.72 -4.97 10.82
C THR A 174 14.92 -5.84 11.20
N LEU A 175 16.08 -5.23 11.46
CA LEU A 175 17.29 -5.97 11.82
C LEU A 175 17.17 -6.64 13.19
N LEU A 176 16.55 -6.00 14.17
CA LEU A 176 16.29 -6.61 15.48
C LEU A 176 15.41 -7.86 15.34
N ASN A 177 14.31 -7.77 14.58
CA ASN A 177 13.46 -8.92 14.33
C ASN A 177 14.19 -10.03 13.57
N ALA A 178 15.07 -9.68 12.61
CA ALA A 178 15.88 -10.66 11.91
C ALA A 178 16.89 -11.37 12.84
N GLU A 179 17.55 -10.64 13.74
CA GLU A 179 18.44 -11.22 14.75
C GLU A 179 17.68 -12.12 15.74
N LEU A 180 16.49 -11.71 16.17
CA LEU A 180 15.63 -12.56 17.01
C LEU A 180 15.23 -13.84 16.27
N ALA A 181 14.85 -13.74 15.00
CA ALA A 181 14.57 -14.92 14.17
C ALA A 181 15.79 -15.83 14.02
N LEU A 182 17.00 -15.28 13.85
CA LEU A 182 18.23 -16.07 13.80
C LEU A 182 18.51 -16.80 15.12
N SER A 183 18.30 -16.13 16.25
CA SER A 183 18.47 -16.74 17.57
C SER A 183 17.56 -17.96 17.79
N LEU A 184 16.36 -17.98 17.16
CA LEU A 184 15.49 -19.14 17.19
C LEU A 184 16.20 -20.38 16.61
N TYR A 185 16.89 -20.24 15.48
CA TYR A 185 17.58 -21.34 14.82
C TYR A 185 18.76 -21.87 15.65
N GLU A 186 19.54 -20.95 16.23
CA GLU A 186 20.66 -21.31 17.10
C GLU A 186 20.17 -22.08 18.33
N HIS A 187 19.10 -21.61 18.99
CA HIS A 187 18.62 -22.20 20.24
C HIS A 187 17.70 -23.41 20.07
N LYS A 188 16.93 -23.51 18.98
CA LYS A 188 16.01 -24.63 18.74
C LYS A 188 16.60 -25.74 17.90
N LEU A 189 17.39 -25.41 16.88
CA LEU A 189 17.95 -26.39 15.95
C LEU A 189 19.46 -26.61 16.14
N GLY A 190 20.13 -25.78 16.95
CA GLY A 190 21.57 -25.92 17.19
C GLY A 190 22.43 -25.67 15.94
N ILE A 191 21.86 -25.03 14.91
CA ILE A 191 22.58 -24.71 13.67
C ILE A 191 23.25 -23.34 13.78
N ASP A 192 24.39 -23.19 13.12
CA ASP A 192 25.08 -21.90 13.10
C ASP A 192 24.35 -20.86 12.22
N ARG A 193 24.68 -19.58 12.46
CA ARG A 193 24.11 -18.45 11.73
C ARG A 193 24.22 -18.58 10.21
N ARG A 194 25.34 -19.08 9.69
CA ARG A 194 25.56 -19.19 8.24
C ARG A 194 24.63 -20.24 7.64
N GLN A 195 24.45 -21.37 8.31
CA GLN A 195 23.51 -22.40 7.90
C GLN A 195 22.07 -21.90 7.97
N ALA A 196 21.70 -21.19 9.05
CA ALA A 196 20.39 -20.57 9.19
C ALA A 196 20.11 -19.61 8.02
N LEU A 197 21.00 -18.63 7.78
CA LEU A 197 20.87 -17.67 6.68
C LEU A 197 20.77 -18.34 5.30
N SER A 198 21.57 -19.39 5.07
CA SER A 198 21.58 -20.10 3.80
C SER A 198 20.29 -20.87 3.52
N LYS A 199 19.65 -21.44 4.55
CA LYS A 199 18.49 -22.33 4.40
C LYS A 199 17.16 -21.66 4.70
N HIS A 200 17.12 -20.67 5.58
CA HIS A 200 15.90 -20.13 6.16
C HIS A 200 15.76 -18.60 6.03
N PHE A 201 16.60 -17.93 5.24
CA PHE A 201 16.47 -16.49 5.01
C PHE A 201 16.56 -16.13 3.52
N ALA A 202 15.83 -15.07 3.17
CA ALA A 202 15.94 -14.31 1.93
C ALA A 202 15.93 -12.81 2.25
N GLY A 203 16.46 -11.99 1.36
CA GLY A 203 16.56 -10.54 1.56
C GLY A 203 15.97 -9.77 0.39
N VAL A 204 15.29 -8.66 0.68
CA VAL A 204 14.79 -7.69 -0.31
C VAL A 204 15.35 -6.32 0.03
N SER A 205 16.19 -5.75 -0.84
CA SER A 205 16.83 -4.46 -0.55
C SER A 205 17.37 -3.74 -1.78
N ALA A 206 17.58 -2.43 -1.65
CA ALA A 206 18.40 -1.65 -2.58
C ALA A 206 19.90 -1.78 -2.31
N THR A 207 20.30 -2.32 -1.15
CA THR A 207 21.69 -2.46 -0.73
C THR A 207 22.13 -3.93 -0.77
N ARG A 208 22.47 -4.45 -1.96
CA ARG A 208 22.92 -5.85 -2.10
C ARG A 208 24.14 -6.19 -1.23
N LYS A 209 25.08 -5.25 -1.10
CA LYS A 209 26.27 -5.37 -0.25
C LYS A 209 25.91 -5.74 1.20
N ALA A 210 24.92 -5.06 1.79
CA ALA A 210 24.51 -5.30 3.17
C ALA A 210 23.87 -6.68 3.37
N MET A 211 23.11 -7.18 2.38
CA MET A 211 22.59 -8.55 2.42
C MET A 211 23.70 -9.60 2.36
N THR A 212 24.72 -9.37 1.53
CA THR A 212 25.91 -10.23 1.45
C THR A 212 26.72 -10.21 2.75
N GLU A 213 26.93 -9.04 3.34
CA GLU A 213 27.63 -8.87 4.62
C GLU A 213 26.90 -9.57 5.77
N MET A 214 25.56 -9.55 5.77
CA MET A 214 24.77 -10.33 6.71
C MET A 214 24.95 -11.83 6.52
N GLY A 215 25.19 -12.28 5.28
CA GLY A 215 25.42 -13.68 4.91
C GLY A 215 24.27 -14.34 4.13
N ILE A 216 23.34 -13.55 3.58
CA ILE A 216 22.26 -14.07 2.73
C ILE A 216 22.83 -14.52 1.38
N PRO A 217 22.54 -15.74 0.88
CA PRO A 217 23.04 -16.20 -0.41
C PRO A 217 22.59 -15.33 -1.59
N CYS A 218 23.46 -15.15 -2.60
CA CYS A 218 23.22 -14.25 -3.74
C CYS A 218 21.92 -14.56 -4.48
N GLU A 219 21.58 -15.84 -4.61
CA GLU A 219 20.37 -16.34 -5.24
C GLU A 219 19.09 -15.94 -4.49
N ARG A 220 19.17 -15.72 -3.16
CA ARG A 220 18.07 -15.28 -2.29
C ARG A 220 18.09 -13.79 -1.96
N GLN A 221 18.93 -13.03 -2.65
CA GLN A 221 18.98 -11.57 -2.56
C GLN A 221 18.16 -10.96 -3.69
N PHE A 222 17.04 -10.34 -3.36
CA PHE A 222 16.14 -9.70 -4.30
C PHE A 222 16.32 -8.18 -4.27
N SER A 223 16.36 -7.61 -5.47
CA SER A 223 16.72 -6.22 -5.69
C SER A 223 15.50 -5.30 -5.57
N LEU A 224 15.70 -4.15 -4.94
CA LEU A 224 14.80 -3.00 -4.95
C LEU A 224 15.58 -1.80 -5.50
N TRP A 225 14.97 -0.97 -6.34
CA TRP A 225 15.72 0.18 -6.90
C TRP A 225 15.58 1.45 -6.05
N PRO A 226 16.60 2.33 -6.01
CA PRO A 226 16.55 3.58 -5.26
C PRO A 226 15.37 4.51 -5.64
N TRP A 227 14.91 4.46 -6.90
CA TRP A 227 13.77 5.25 -7.42
C TRP A 227 12.39 4.68 -7.03
N VAL A 228 12.34 3.55 -6.32
CA VAL A 228 11.10 3.00 -5.75
C VAL A 228 10.96 3.49 -4.31
N GLY A 229 9.97 4.36 -4.07
CA GLY A 229 9.61 4.78 -2.71
C GLY A 229 9.04 3.61 -1.90
N GLY A 230 9.29 3.55 -0.59
CA GLY A 230 8.83 2.43 0.25
C GLY A 230 7.31 2.23 0.18
N ARG A 231 6.54 3.31 0.33
CA ARG A 231 5.06 3.31 0.21
C ARG A 231 4.52 3.11 -1.22
N TYR A 232 5.41 2.98 -2.21
CA TYR A 232 5.11 2.69 -3.61
C TYR A 232 5.79 1.39 -4.08
N SER A 233 6.18 0.50 -3.14
CA SER A 233 7.09 -0.61 -3.44
C SER A 233 6.43 -1.98 -3.61
N VAL A 234 5.14 -2.14 -3.32
CA VAL A 234 4.45 -3.44 -3.36
C VAL A 234 4.57 -4.16 -4.71
N TRP A 235 4.75 -3.40 -5.79
CA TRP A 235 4.92 -3.88 -7.17
C TRP A 235 6.30 -4.51 -7.47
N SER A 236 7.26 -4.29 -6.59
CA SER A 236 8.65 -4.76 -6.71
C SER A 236 8.88 -6.09 -5.98
N SER A 237 10.13 -6.49 -5.79
CA SER A 237 10.50 -7.61 -4.91
C SER A 237 10.05 -7.46 -3.46
N VAL A 238 9.58 -6.29 -3.02
CA VAL A 238 8.88 -6.17 -1.72
C VAL A 238 7.61 -7.03 -1.70
N GLY A 239 6.98 -7.26 -2.85
CA GLY A 239 5.87 -8.19 -3.03
C GLY A 239 6.26 -9.67 -3.04
N LEU A 240 7.52 -10.05 -2.75
CA LEU A 240 7.98 -11.45 -2.78
C LEU A 240 7.11 -12.36 -1.92
N SER A 241 6.84 -11.96 -0.67
CA SER A 241 6.02 -12.73 0.28
C SER A 241 4.58 -12.93 -0.24
N ALA A 242 3.98 -11.89 -0.81
CA ALA A 242 2.65 -11.97 -1.42
C ALA A 242 2.63 -12.84 -2.68
N THR A 243 3.68 -12.74 -3.51
CA THR A 243 3.83 -13.54 -4.72
C THR A 243 4.01 -15.02 -4.39
N SER A 244 4.77 -15.35 -3.35
CA SER A 244 4.88 -16.72 -2.83
C SER A 244 3.53 -17.23 -2.30
N ALA A 245 2.74 -16.38 -1.64
CA ALA A 245 1.43 -16.74 -1.11
C ALA A 245 0.39 -17.01 -2.20
N LEU A 246 0.36 -16.17 -3.24
CA LEU A 246 -0.73 -16.13 -4.23
C LEU A 246 -0.35 -16.75 -5.59
N GLY A 247 0.94 -16.86 -5.88
CA GLY A 247 1.46 -17.36 -7.15
C GLY A 247 1.70 -16.27 -8.19
N LYS A 248 2.46 -16.63 -9.23
CA LYS A 248 2.87 -15.70 -10.29
C LYS A 248 1.69 -15.14 -11.09
N ASP A 249 0.65 -15.93 -11.32
CA ASP A 249 -0.47 -15.55 -12.21
C ASP A 249 -1.32 -14.48 -11.52
N ALA A 250 -1.65 -14.69 -10.24
CA ALA A 250 -2.31 -13.72 -9.38
C ALA A 250 -1.52 -12.40 -9.32
N PHE A 251 -0.21 -12.46 -9.07
CA PHE A 251 0.62 -11.26 -9.02
C PHE A 251 0.71 -10.57 -10.39
N THR A 252 0.71 -11.32 -11.50
CA THR A 252 0.73 -10.76 -12.85
C THR A 252 -0.57 -10.01 -13.17
N GLU A 253 -1.73 -10.56 -12.80
CA GLU A 253 -3.01 -9.85 -12.95
C GLU A 253 -3.07 -8.59 -12.08
N PHE A 254 -2.54 -8.65 -10.86
CA PHE A 254 -2.39 -7.48 -9.99
C PHE A 254 -1.54 -6.37 -10.64
N LEU A 255 -0.40 -6.71 -11.22
CA LEU A 255 0.42 -5.76 -11.98
C LEU A 255 -0.33 -5.25 -13.23
N ALA A 256 -1.07 -6.11 -13.92
CA ALA A 256 -1.79 -5.76 -15.15
C ALA A 256 -2.91 -4.73 -14.90
N GLY A 257 -3.68 -4.89 -13.82
CA GLY A 257 -4.70 -3.90 -13.47
C GLY A 257 -4.10 -2.54 -13.11
N ALA A 258 -2.97 -2.55 -12.39
CA ALA A 258 -2.27 -1.32 -12.08
C ALA A 258 -1.67 -0.64 -13.33
N HIS A 259 -1.20 -1.44 -14.30
CA HIS A 259 -0.76 -0.97 -15.61
C HIS A 259 -1.87 -0.23 -16.37
N GLU A 260 -3.12 -0.71 -16.31
CA GLU A 260 -4.25 -0.05 -16.98
C GLU A 260 -4.48 1.37 -16.46
N ILE A 261 -4.33 1.58 -15.15
CA ILE A 261 -4.43 2.93 -14.58
C ILE A 261 -3.26 3.81 -15.05
N ASP A 262 -2.04 3.27 -15.08
CA ASP A 262 -0.89 4.03 -15.60
C ASP A 262 -1.09 4.41 -17.06
N GLN A 263 -1.63 3.50 -17.89
CA GLN A 263 -1.98 3.78 -19.27
C GLN A 263 -3.08 4.84 -19.38
N HIS A 264 -4.11 4.76 -18.55
CA HIS A 264 -5.17 5.76 -18.49
C HIS A 264 -4.61 7.16 -18.20
N VAL A 265 -3.69 7.27 -17.23
CA VAL A 265 -3.05 8.54 -16.89
C VAL A 265 -2.10 9.02 -17.98
N TYR A 266 -1.41 8.11 -18.67
CA TYR A 266 -0.46 8.45 -19.73
C TYR A 266 -1.15 8.88 -21.04
N GLN A 267 -2.24 8.22 -21.41
CA GLN A 267 -2.88 8.34 -22.73
C GLN A 267 -4.04 9.36 -22.76
N THR A 268 -4.53 9.79 -21.60
CA THR A 268 -5.65 10.72 -21.48
C THR A 268 -5.16 12.08 -21.01
N GLU A 269 -5.82 13.16 -21.44
CA GLU A 269 -5.62 14.47 -20.82
C GLU A 269 -5.82 14.36 -19.30
N LEU A 270 -4.83 14.81 -18.53
CA LEU A 270 -4.74 14.44 -17.12
C LEU A 270 -6.03 14.82 -16.34
N HIS A 271 -6.79 15.86 -16.72
CA HIS A 271 -7.96 16.36 -15.99
C HIS A 271 -9.20 15.51 -16.22
N GLU A 272 -9.19 14.71 -17.27
CA GLU A 272 -10.26 13.77 -17.58
C GLU A 272 -10.03 12.41 -16.89
N THR A 273 -8.81 12.17 -16.39
CA THR A 273 -8.45 10.92 -15.71
C THR A 273 -9.18 10.75 -14.39
N LEU A 274 -9.45 9.50 -14.03
CA LEU A 274 -10.13 9.16 -12.78
C LEU A 274 -9.29 9.55 -11.54
N PRO A 275 -7.97 9.25 -11.48
CA PRO A 275 -7.11 9.72 -10.38
C PRO A 275 -7.11 11.24 -10.22
N ALA A 276 -7.11 12.03 -11.31
CA ALA A 276 -7.12 13.49 -11.21
C ALA A 276 -8.43 14.04 -10.67
N LYS A 277 -9.57 13.44 -11.01
CA LYS A 277 -10.87 13.81 -10.44
C LYS A 277 -10.93 13.52 -8.94
N MET A 278 -10.36 12.40 -8.48
CA MET A 278 -10.22 12.09 -7.05
C MET A 278 -9.24 13.03 -6.34
N ALA A 279 -8.11 13.35 -6.98
CA ALA A 279 -7.16 14.33 -6.45
C ALA A 279 -7.78 15.72 -6.35
N TRP A 280 -8.60 16.13 -7.33
CA TRP A 280 -9.36 17.38 -7.31
C TRP A 280 -10.38 17.42 -6.19
N PHE A 281 -11.15 16.35 -5.98
CA PHE A 281 -12.03 16.21 -4.83
C PHE A 281 -11.29 16.46 -3.51
N THR A 282 -10.15 15.79 -3.33
CA THR A 282 -9.33 15.95 -2.12
C THR A 282 -8.75 17.36 -2.01
N TYR A 283 -8.24 17.93 -3.12
CA TYR A 283 -7.65 19.27 -3.16
C TYR A 283 -8.67 20.36 -2.82
N GLN A 284 -9.87 20.31 -3.42
CA GLN A 284 -10.92 21.28 -3.16
C GLN A 284 -11.32 21.28 -1.68
N HIS A 285 -11.46 20.11 -1.08
CA HIS A 285 -11.89 20.06 0.31
C HIS A 285 -10.76 20.30 1.31
N ALA A 286 -9.60 19.69 1.11
CA ALA A 286 -8.48 19.84 2.04
C ALA A 286 -7.81 21.21 1.98
N VAL A 287 -7.70 21.79 0.79
CA VAL A 287 -6.92 23.02 0.55
C VAL A 287 -7.82 24.25 0.41
N LYS A 288 -8.95 24.17 -0.31
CA LYS A 288 -9.83 25.34 -0.52
C LYS A 288 -10.85 25.54 0.59
N THR A 289 -11.49 24.46 1.07
CA THR A 289 -12.53 24.57 2.12
C THR A 289 -12.00 24.25 3.53
N GLY A 290 -10.79 23.73 3.65
CA GLY A 290 -10.10 23.52 4.92
C GLY A 290 -10.53 22.26 5.69
N ILE A 291 -11.16 21.28 5.04
CA ILE A 291 -11.53 19.99 5.64
C ILE A 291 -10.27 19.17 5.92
N ARG A 292 -9.97 18.92 7.21
CA ARG A 292 -8.72 18.24 7.61
C ARG A 292 -8.84 16.74 7.86
N HIS A 293 -10.07 16.22 7.92
CA HIS A 293 -10.34 14.80 8.15
C HIS A 293 -10.88 14.16 6.88
N HIS A 294 -10.24 13.07 6.45
CA HIS A 294 -10.65 12.30 5.28
C HIS A 294 -10.80 10.82 5.68
N ALA A 295 -12.03 10.31 5.62
CA ALA A 295 -12.34 8.91 5.92
C ALA A 295 -12.30 8.04 4.66
N VAL A 296 -11.59 6.91 4.68
CA VAL A 296 -11.71 5.85 3.67
C VAL A 296 -12.48 4.69 4.25
N LEU A 297 -13.62 4.36 3.66
CA LEU A 297 -14.62 3.44 4.20
C LEU A 297 -14.89 2.31 3.19
N PRO A 298 -14.06 1.24 3.19
CA PRO A 298 -14.34 0.07 2.38
C PRO A 298 -15.49 -0.75 2.94
N TYR A 299 -16.52 -1.00 2.13
CA TYR A 299 -17.65 -1.86 2.44
C TYR A 299 -17.42 -3.27 1.87
N ASP A 300 -16.23 -3.80 2.15
CA ASP A 300 -15.79 -5.16 1.93
C ASP A 300 -14.74 -5.51 2.98
N TYR A 301 -14.96 -6.58 3.75
CA TYR A 301 -14.06 -6.95 4.84
C TYR A 301 -12.65 -7.31 4.36
N ARG A 302 -12.50 -7.82 3.13
CA ARG A 302 -11.19 -8.13 2.54
C ARG A 302 -10.28 -6.91 2.45
N LEU A 303 -10.86 -5.71 2.41
CA LEU A 303 -10.13 -4.45 2.35
C LEU A 303 -9.87 -3.83 3.75
N ALA A 304 -9.94 -4.61 4.83
CA ALA A 304 -9.73 -4.11 6.20
C ALA A 304 -8.37 -3.44 6.42
N LEU A 305 -7.33 -3.89 5.70
CA LEU A 305 -6.00 -3.29 5.79
C LEU A 305 -5.80 -2.08 4.85
N LEU A 306 -6.75 -1.80 3.94
CA LEU A 306 -6.62 -0.73 2.96
C LEU A 306 -6.51 0.66 3.62
N PRO A 307 -7.32 1.06 4.62
CA PRO A 307 -7.15 2.35 5.27
C PRO A 307 -5.75 2.52 5.88
N ARG A 308 -5.18 1.45 6.46
CA ARG A 308 -3.82 1.49 7.02
C ARG A 308 -2.74 1.63 5.95
N TYR A 309 -2.90 0.95 4.82
CA TYR A 309 -2.04 1.14 3.64
C TYR A 309 -2.09 2.60 3.14
N LEU A 310 -3.30 3.16 3.01
CA LEU A 310 -3.51 4.52 2.51
C LEU A 310 -3.04 5.61 3.48
N MET A 311 -3.10 5.36 4.80
CA MET A 311 -2.49 6.26 5.78
C MET A 311 -1.01 6.49 5.48
N GLN A 312 -0.25 5.42 5.21
CA GLN A 312 1.15 5.61 4.83
C GLN A 312 1.26 6.26 3.45
N LEU A 313 0.55 5.75 2.44
CA LEU A 313 0.64 6.24 1.07
C LEU A 313 0.36 7.75 0.99
N GLU A 314 -0.75 8.22 1.55
CA GLU A 314 -1.17 9.62 1.43
C GLU A 314 -0.51 10.52 2.47
N MET A 315 -0.47 10.13 3.76
CA MET A 315 0.01 11.05 4.80
C MET A 315 1.54 11.19 4.78
N GLU A 316 2.29 10.11 4.52
CA GLU A 316 3.75 10.20 4.41
C GLU A 316 4.18 10.91 3.12
N SER A 317 3.39 10.80 2.04
CA SER A 317 3.64 11.54 0.78
C SER A 317 3.28 13.01 0.87
N ASN A 318 2.08 13.32 1.37
CA ASN A 318 1.45 14.63 1.21
C ASN A 318 1.42 15.46 2.50
N GLY A 319 1.83 14.90 3.64
CA GLY A 319 2.04 15.61 4.90
C GLY A 319 3.33 16.45 4.88
N LYS A 320 3.37 17.46 4.01
CA LYS A 320 4.57 18.28 3.75
C LYS A 320 4.34 19.74 4.11
N ARG A 321 5.44 20.44 4.41
CA ARG A 321 5.47 21.88 4.70
C ARG A 321 6.42 22.68 3.80
N ALA A 322 7.16 22.00 2.93
CA ALA A 322 8.06 22.59 1.96
C ALA A 322 7.58 22.22 0.55
N ASN A 323 7.64 23.19 -0.36
CA ASN A 323 7.32 23.02 -1.76
C ASN A 323 8.50 22.38 -2.52
N LEU A 324 8.35 22.16 -3.83
CA LEU A 324 9.36 21.55 -4.69
C LEU A 324 10.68 22.35 -4.78
N THR A 325 10.66 23.65 -4.46
CA THR A 325 11.87 24.49 -4.41
C THR A 325 12.51 24.52 -3.02
N GLY A 326 11.91 23.87 -2.02
CA GLY A 326 12.34 23.89 -0.62
C GLY A 326 11.85 25.10 0.19
N ALA A 327 11.05 25.99 -0.41
CA ALA A 327 10.41 27.09 0.29
C ALA A 327 9.17 26.61 1.07
N PRO A 328 8.70 27.34 2.10
CA PRO A 328 7.46 27.00 2.79
C PRO A 328 6.26 26.93 1.84
N VAL A 329 5.37 25.95 2.02
CA VAL A 329 4.12 25.86 1.25
C VAL A 329 3.14 26.94 1.73
N GLU A 330 2.47 27.59 0.78
CA GLU A 330 1.33 28.47 1.07
C GLU A 330 0.05 27.65 1.25
N GLY A 331 -0.49 27.61 2.47
CA GLY A 331 -1.77 26.96 2.77
C GLY A 331 -1.63 25.52 3.28
N GLN A 332 -2.72 24.76 3.15
CA GLN A 332 -2.83 23.40 3.67
C GLN A 332 -2.31 22.37 2.67
N THR A 333 -1.73 21.28 3.18
CA THR A 333 -1.33 20.10 2.40
C THR A 333 -2.21 18.89 2.75
N GLY A 334 -1.71 17.65 2.62
CA GLY A 334 -2.51 16.43 2.75
C GLY A 334 -3.37 16.40 4.03
N PRO A 335 -4.63 15.93 3.97
CA PRO A 335 -5.49 15.77 5.14
C PRO A 335 -5.04 14.57 5.99
N ALA A 336 -5.56 14.48 7.21
CA ALA A 336 -5.42 13.27 8.02
C ALA A 336 -6.34 12.18 7.46
N ILE A 337 -5.76 11.04 7.11
CA ILE A 337 -6.49 9.85 6.66
C ILE A 337 -6.86 9.01 7.88
N THR A 338 -8.09 8.53 7.91
CA THR A 338 -8.55 7.50 8.85
C THR A 338 -9.55 6.59 8.14
N GLY A 339 -9.91 5.47 8.75
CA GLY A 339 -10.87 4.56 8.15
C GLY A 339 -10.94 3.22 8.86
N ASP A 340 -12.03 2.53 8.59
CA ASP A 340 -12.28 1.14 8.97
C ASP A 340 -13.31 0.57 8.00
N VAL A 341 -13.52 -0.74 8.01
CA VAL A 341 -14.50 -1.40 7.14
C VAL A 341 -15.92 -1.01 7.54
N GLY A 342 -16.76 -0.74 6.53
CA GLY A 342 -18.20 -0.72 6.70
C GLY A 342 -18.73 -2.15 6.88
N THR A 343 -19.64 -2.43 7.81
CA THR A 343 -20.38 -1.51 8.70
C THR A 343 -19.70 -1.27 10.06
N LEU A 344 -18.55 -1.87 10.37
CA LEU A 344 -17.88 -1.71 11.67
C LEU A 344 -17.62 -0.23 12.01
N ALA A 345 -17.18 0.56 11.01
CA ALA A 345 -17.00 2.00 11.14
C ALA A 345 -18.26 2.73 11.65
N GLN A 346 -19.46 2.29 11.22
CA GLN A 346 -20.75 2.86 11.63
C GLN A 346 -20.96 2.76 13.14
N HIS A 347 -20.44 1.70 13.75
CA HIS A 347 -20.56 1.39 15.17
C HIS A 347 -19.35 1.85 15.98
N ALA A 348 -18.40 2.56 15.37
CA ALA A 348 -17.20 3.05 16.03
C ALA A 348 -17.14 4.58 16.04
N PHE A 349 -16.89 5.20 14.88
CA PHE A 349 -16.57 6.64 14.80
C PHE A 349 -17.49 7.44 13.88
N MET A 350 -18.41 6.81 13.14
CA MET A 350 -19.31 7.57 12.23
C MET A 350 -20.25 8.54 12.93
N GLN A 351 -20.49 8.39 14.24
CA GLN A 351 -21.13 9.40 15.06
C GLN A 351 -20.44 10.77 14.92
N HIS A 352 -19.10 10.79 14.90
CA HIS A 352 -18.30 12.01 14.73
C HIS A 352 -18.51 12.60 13.34
N LEU A 353 -18.54 11.77 12.29
CA LEU A 353 -18.76 12.23 10.91
C LEU A 353 -20.14 12.88 10.75
N HIS A 354 -21.17 12.35 11.41
CA HIS A 354 -22.57 12.81 11.28
C HIS A 354 -22.93 14.01 12.16
N GLN A 355 -22.51 14.00 13.44
CA GLN A 355 -22.95 14.99 14.44
C GLN A 355 -21.78 15.66 15.19
N GLY A 356 -20.53 15.29 14.89
CA GLY A 356 -19.36 15.99 15.42
C GLY A 356 -19.24 17.42 14.91
N THR A 357 -18.39 18.21 15.55
CA THR A 357 -18.17 19.60 15.17
C THR A 357 -17.28 19.75 13.93
N ASP A 358 -16.38 18.78 13.71
CA ASP A 358 -15.45 18.80 12.58
C ASP A 358 -16.13 18.58 11.23
N LYS A 359 -15.49 19.09 10.17
CA LYS A 359 -15.85 18.75 8.79
C LYS A 359 -15.06 17.55 8.32
N TRP A 360 -15.70 16.70 7.53
CA TRP A 360 -15.18 15.45 7.03
C TRP A 360 -15.40 15.35 5.53
N ALA A 361 -14.41 14.84 4.83
CA ALA A 361 -14.57 14.25 3.51
C ALA A 361 -14.56 12.72 3.66
N ALA A 362 -15.24 12.00 2.77
CA ALA A 362 -15.23 10.54 2.81
C ALA A 362 -15.15 9.90 1.42
N GLU A 363 -14.54 8.72 1.37
CA GLU A 363 -14.46 7.85 0.21
C GLU A 363 -15.06 6.50 0.59
N PHE A 364 -16.23 6.19 0.03
CA PHE A 364 -16.86 4.88 0.16
C PHE A 364 -16.32 3.96 -0.95
N ILE A 365 -16.00 2.71 -0.63
CA ILE A 365 -15.60 1.72 -1.62
C ILE A 365 -16.57 0.55 -1.53
N VAL A 366 -17.30 0.26 -2.60
CA VAL A 366 -18.29 -0.82 -2.66
C VAL A 366 -17.91 -1.84 -3.72
N ILE A 367 -18.15 -3.11 -3.43
CA ILE A 367 -17.92 -4.23 -4.35
C ILE A 367 -19.27 -4.82 -4.71
N ASP A 368 -19.63 -4.88 -6.00
CA ASP A 368 -20.96 -5.33 -6.44
C ASP A 368 -21.11 -6.85 -6.35
N ASP A 369 -20.16 -7.58 -6.95
CA ASP A 369 -20.19 -9.03 -7.06
C ASP A 369 -19.66 -9.71 -5.79
N PHE A 370 -20.32 -10.81 -5.43
CA PHE A 370 -19.84 -11.76 -4.44
C PHE A 370 -19.37 -13.03 -5.16
N ASP A 371 -18.07 -13.33 -5.04
CA ASP A 371 -17.46 -14.51 -5.62
C ASP A 371 -17.69 -15.73 -4.72
N ASP A 372 -18.71 -16.52 -5.06
CA ASP A 372 -19.05 -17.77 -4.36
C ASP A 372 -17.96 -18.83 -4.48
N GLU A 373 -17.23 -18.86 -5.59
CA GLU A 373 -16.28 -19.93 -5.91
C GLU A 373 -15.05 -19.88 -5.00
N MET A 374 -14.81 -18.72 -4.38
CA MET A 374 -13.76 -18.49 -3.39
C MET A 374 -13.98 -19.29 -2.09
N PHE A 375 -15.21 -19.74 -1.82
CA PHE A 375 -15.56 -20.40 -0.56
C PHE A 375 -16.11 -21.82 -0.77
N ASN A 376 -15.52 -22.79 -0.07
CA ASN A 376 -16.05 -24.15 -0.02
C ASN A 376 -17.16 -24.29 1.04
N LEU A 377 -18.34 -23.71 0.76
CA LEU A 377 -19.50 -23.68 1.67
C LEU A 377 -20.77 -24.24 0.99
N PRO A 378 -21.75 -24.76 1.76
CA PRO A 378 -23.02 -25.19 1.20
C PRO A 378 -23.76 -24.05 0.50
N LYS A 379 -24.44 -24.34 -0.62
CA LYS A 379 -25.17 -23.34 -1.43
C LYS A 379 -26.11 -22.43 -0.61
N GLY A 380 -26.87 -23.00 0.32
CA GLY A 380 -27.78 -22.21 1.17
C GLY A 380 -27.07 -21.21 2.09
N VAL A 381 -25.79 -21.41 2.40
CA VAL A 381 -24.94 -20.44 3.10
C VAL A 381 -24.45 -19.37 2.13
N LEU A 382 -23.96 -19.76 0.95
CA LEU A 382 -23.52 -18.83 -0.11
C LEU A 382 -24.63 -17.84 -0.51
N ASP A 383 -25.85 -18.34 -0.71
CA ASP A 383 -27.02 -17.50 -1.02
C ASP A 383 -27.28 -16.45 0.08
N ARG A 384 -27.08 -16.80 1.36
CA ARG A 384 -27.20 -15.84 2.48
C ARG A 384 -26.03 -14.86 2.54
N LEU A 385 -24.82 -15.27 2.13
CA LEU A 385 -23.67 -14.38 2.05
C LEU A 385 -23.85 -13.33 0.93
N LYS A 386 -24.47 -13.68 -0.20
CA LYS A 386 -24.88 -12.70 -1.23
C LYS A 386 -25.85 -11.66 -0.69
N VAL A 387 -26.87 -12.09 0.05
CA VAL A 387 -27.80 -11.16 0.71
C VAL A 387 -27.05 -10.26 1.71
N SER A 388 -26.09 -10.79 2.45
CA SER A 388 -25.22 -9.99 3.33
C SER A 388 -24.40 -8.95 2.55
N ARG A 389 -23.86 -9.30 1.38
CA ARG A 389 -23.18 -8.38 0.47
C ARG A 389 -24.11 -7.24 0.01
N GLU A 390 -25.32 -7.57 -0.42
CA GLU A 390 -26.32 -6.58 -0.83
C GLU A 390 -26.63 -5.60 0.32
N TRP A 391 -26.88 -6.11 1.53
CA TRP A 391 -27.09 -5.27 2.71
C TRP A 391 -25.89 -4.38 3.02
N THR A 392 -24.68 -4.88 2.83
CA THR A 392 -23.45 -4.11 3.01
C THR A 392 -23.42 -2.92 2.05
N ASN A 393 -23.71 -3.13 0.76
CA ASN A 393 -23.75 -2.06 -0.24
C ASN A 393 -24.92 -1.08 -0.04
N VAL A 394 -26.09 -1.57 0.40
CA VAL A 394 -27.23 -0.72 0.80
C VAL A 394 -26.83 0.21 1.94
N ASN A 395 -26.11 -0.31 2.93
CA ASN A 395 -25.60 0.49 4.04
C ASN A 395 -24.56 1.52 3.59
N ALA A 396 -23.65 1.19 2.66
CA ALA A 396 -22.71 2.17 2.09
C ALA A 396 -23.46 3.34 1.46
N ARG A 397 -24.43 3.04 0.59
CA ARG A 397 -25.23 4.05 -0.09
C ARG A 397 -26.01 4.91 0.89
N ALA A 398 -26.70 4.31 1.85
CA ALA A 398 -27.48 5.04 2.86
C ALA A 398 -26.59 5.99 3.68
N GLN A 399 -25.39 5.55 4.06
CA GLN A 399 -24.44 6.38 4.80
C GLN A 399 -23.87 7.52 3.94
N ALA A 400 -23.50 7.25 2.69
CA ALA A 400 -23.03 8.26 1.74
C ALA A 400 -24.11 9.35 1.49
N ASP A 401 -25.36 8.92 1.28
CA ASP A 401 -26.52 9.80 1.13
C ASP A 401 -26.78 10.62 2.41
N THR A 402 -26.69 10.01 3.59
CA THR A 402 -26.92 10.67 4.88
C THR A 402 -25.86 11.72 5.19
N LEU A 403 -24.59 11.44 4.89
CA LEU A 403 -23.49 12.38 5.06
C LEU A 403 -23.63 13.63 4.18
N PHE A 404 -24.16 13.47 2.96
CA PHE A 404 -24.29 14.57 2.02
C PHE A 404 -25.63 15.33 2.16
N SER A 405 -26.76 14.63 1.99
CA SER A 405 -28.08 15.23 1.74
C SER A 405 -29.08 15.13 2.89
N PHE A 406 -29.07 14.04 3.66
CA PHE A 406 -30.19 13.67 4.55
C PHE A 406 -29.95 13.98 6.04
N GLY A 407 -29.37 15.15 6.31
CA GLY A 407 -29.45 15.72 7.66
C GLY A 407 -30.91 15.87 8.08
N SER A 408 -31.30 15.31 9.23
CA SER A 408 -32.65 15.35 9.84
C SER A 408 -33.51 16.58 9.50
N THR A 409 -34.84 16.43 9.50
CA THR A 409 -35.77 17.55 9.35
C THR A 409 -35.51 18.63 10.41
N LYS A 410 -35.48 19.90 9.98
CA LYS A 410 -35.22 21.12 10.80
C LYS A 410 -36.10 21.26 12.06
N ASN A 411 -37.11 20.40 12.21
CA ASN A 411 -38.09 20.39 13.29
C ASN A 411 -37.79 19.35 14.39
N SER A 412 -36.66 18.64 14.35
CA SER A 412 -36.24 17.70 15.40
C SER A 412 -35.39 18.39 16.49
N PRO A 413 -35.38 17.88 17.75
CA PRO A 413 -34.47 18.37 18.78
C PRO A 413 -33.02 18.32 18.30
N TYR A 414 -32.19 19.31 18.67
CA TYR A 414 -30.84 19.47 18.13
C TYR A 414 -29.95 18.21 18.27
N HIS A 415 -30.05 17.47 19.39
CA HIS A 415 -29.29 16.23 19.58
C HIS A 415 -29.69 15.08 18.65
N LYS A 416 -30.86 15.16 18.01
CA LYS A 416 -31.31 14.23 16.95
C LYS A 416 -30.98 14.74 15.56
N GLN A 417 -30.41 15.94 15.45
CA GLN A 417 -30.12 16.52 14.15
C GLN A 417 -28.84 15.96 13.55
N VAL A 418 -28.91 15.53 12.29
CA VAL A 418 -27.72 15.16 11.51
C VAL A 418 -27.37 16.33 10.62
N ARG A 419 -26.11 16.76 10.56
CA ARG A 419 -25.73 18.00 9.87
C ARG A 419 -25.87 17.90 8.35
N GLY A 420 -25.56 16.73 7.78
CA GLY A 420 -25.32 16.61 6.35
C GLY A 420 -24.14 17.48 5.91
N ASP A 421 -24.09 17.84 4.61
CA ASP A 421 -23.07 18.71 4.00
C ASP A 421 -21.62 18.22 4.23
N GLN A 422 -21.44 16.91 4.37
CA GLN A 422 -20.14 16.25 4.39
C GLN A 422 -19.87 15.66 3.00
N PRO A 423 -18.95 16.24 2.22
CA PRO A 423 -18.70 15.80 0.85
C PRO A 423 -18.13 14.39 0.82
N ASN A 424 -18.60 13.57 -0.12
CA ASN A 424 -18.09 12.22 -0.29
C ASN A 424 -18.16 11.74 -1.75
N ILE A 425 -17.36 10.72 -2.06
CA ILE A 425 -17.41 10.01 -3.33
C ILE A 425 -17.57 8.51 -3.07
N THR A 426 -18.13 7.78 -4.05
CA THR A 426 -18.27 6.32 -3.98
C THR A 426 -17.51 5.67 -5.12
N ILE A 427 -16.51 4.87 -4.78
CA ILE A 427 -15.78 4.01 -5.72
C ILE A 427 -16.54 2.69 -5.83
N HIS A 428 -17.04 2.40 -7.02
CA HIS A 428 -17.72 1.16 -7.36
C HIS A 428 -16.73 0.22 -8.05
N ILE A 429 -16.58 -0.98 -7.51
CA ILE A 429 -15.77 -2.04 -8.11
C ILE A 429 -16.71 -3.19 -8.42
N GLN A 430 -16.76 -3.63 -9.67
CA GLN A 430 -17.69 -4.68 -10.07
C GLN A 430 -17.39 -5.99 -9.33
N SER A 431 -16.14 -6.46 -9.38
CA SER A 431 -15.68 -7.64 -8.63
C SER A 431 -14.28 -7.37 -8.10
N LEU A 432 -14.02 -7.76 -6.85
CA LEU A 432 -12.68 -7.63 -6.24
C LEU A 432 -11.85 -8.88 -6.55
N ASN A 433 -10.99 -8.74 -7.56
CA ASN A 433 -9.97 -9.71 -7.98
C ASN A 433 -8.60 -9.02 -8.03
N GLU A 434 -7.55 -9.76 -8.36
CA GLU A 434 -6.17 -9.27 -8.37
C GLU A 434 -6.03 -8.04 -9.26
N ARG A 435 -6.62 -8.09 -10.45
CA ARG A 435 -6.60 -6.99 -11.42
C ARG A 435 -7.27 -5.74 -10.85
N THR A 436 -8.50 -5.85 -10.33
CA THR A 436 -9.21 -4.67 -9.79
C THR A 436 -8.59 -4.15 -8.49
N LEU A 437 -7.95 -5.00 -7.67
CA LEU A 437 -7.12 -4.52 -6.55
C LEU A 437 -5.90 -3.73 -7.07
N GLY A 438 -5.23 -4.23 -8.10
CA GLY A 438 -4.14 -3.53 -8.78
C GLY A 438 -4.57 -2.16 -9.29
N MET A 439 -5.71 -2.10 -9.95
CA MET A 439 -6.32 -0.84 -10.40
C MET A 439 -6.60 0.10 -9.22
N LEU A 440 -7.22 -0.40 -8.14
CA LEU A 440 -7.55 0.40 -6.95
C LEU A 440 -6.30 1.01 -6.32
N LEU A 441 -5.24 0.23 -6.11
CA LEU A 441 -4.02 0.75 -5.49
C LEU A 441 -3.30 1.76 -6.41
N ALA A 442 -3.22 1.50 -7.72
CA ALA A 442 -2.63 2.46 -8.66
C ALA A 442 -3.46 3.76 -8.78
N LEU A 443 -4.80 3.66 -8.69
CA LEU A 443 -5.71 4.81 -8.64
C LEU A 443 -5.37 5.72 -7.46
N TYR A 444 -5.17 5.15 -6.27
CA TYR A 444 -4.76 5.88 -5.07
C TYR A 444 -3.33 6.43 -5.16
N GLU A 445 -2.39 5.70 -5.75
CA GLU A 445 -1.03 6.21 -5.96
C GLU A 445 -1.01 7.44 -6.87
N TRP A 446 -1.73 7.40 -7.99
CA TRP A 446 -1.85 8.55 -8.89
C TRP A 446 -2.63 9.70 -8.27
N LYS A 447 -3.74 9.42 -7.54
CA LYS A 447 -4.45 10.43 -6.74
C LYS A 447 -3.47 11.16 -5.81
N THR A 448 -2.64 10.41 -5.09
CA THR A 448 -1.65 10.93 -4.16
C THR A 448 -0.64 11.84 -4.85
N VAL A 449 -0.07 11.38 -5.97
CA VAL A 449 0.92 12.10 -6.77
C VAL A 449 0.34 13.39 -7.37
N ILE A 450 -0.86 13.31 -7.95
CA ILE A 450 -1.52 14.46 -8.58
C ILE A 450 -1.89 15.49 -7.53
N PHE A 451 -2.41 15.07 -6.37
CA PHE A 451 -2.68 15.98 -5.25
C PHE A 451 -1.41 16.72 -4.81
N ALA A 452 -0.29 16.01 -4.67
CA ALA A 452 1.00 16.61 -4.32
C ALA A 452 1.42 17.67 -5.33
N ALA A 453 1.29 17.37 -6.62
CA ALA A 453 1.65 18.29 -7.69
C ALA A 453 0.70 19.51 -7.76
N LEU A 454 -0.59 19.35 -7.45
CA LEU A 454 -1.52 20.47 -7.26
C LEU A 454 -1.07 21.39 -6.11
N CYS A 455 -0.50 20.82 -5.04
CA CYS A 455 -0.02 21.52 -3.86
C CYS A 455 1.44 22.02 -3.94
N ASP A 456 2.14 21.79 -5.05
CA ASP A 456 3.57 22.12 -5.20
C ASP A 456 4.52 21.36 -4.27
N ILE A 457 4.19 20.16 -3.81
CA ILE A 457 5.00 19.42 -2.83
C ILE A 457 5.63 18.16 -3.42
N ASN A 458 6.72 17.68 -2.82
CA ASN A 458 7.36 16.42 -3.18
C ASN A 458 6.67 15.23 -2.50
N PRO A 459 5.99 14.32 -3.23
CA PRO A 459 5.35 13.15 -2.64
C PRO A 459 6.32 11.99 -2.34
N PHE A 460 7.60 12.10 -2.69
CA PHE A 460 8.52 10.93 -2.69
C PHE A 460 9.52 10.89 -1.53
N ASP A 461 9.77 12.02 -0.86
CA ASP A 461 10.64 12.08 0.32
C ASP A 461 9.90 11.88 1.64
N GLN A 462 10.64 11.78 2.75
CA GLN A 462 10.08 11.66 4.11
C GLN A 462 11.04 12.20 5.20
N TRP A 463 11.60 13.40 5.03
CA TRP A 463 12.57 13.96 5.99
C TRP A 463 12.05 14.09 7.44
N GLY A 464 10.73 14.18 7.61
CA GLY A 464 10.08 14.33 8.91
C GLY A 464 10.33 13.17 9.90
N VAL A 465 10.71 11.97 9.42
CA VAL A 465 10.93 10.81 10.30
C VAL A 465 12.37 10.66 10.79
N GLU A 466 13.32 11.44 10.26
CA GLU A 466 14.74 11.22 10.53
C GLU A 466 15.19 11.70 11.91
N GLN A 467 14.62 12.80 12.42
CA GLN A 467 15.02 13.36 13.71
C GLN A 467 14.65 12.42 14.87
N GLY A 468 13.47 11.80 14.82
CA GLY A 468 13.05 10.80 15.81
C GLY A 468 13.98 9.59 15.85
N LYS A 469 14.39 9.08 14.67
CA LYS A 469 15.37 7.98 14.56
C LYS A 469 16.72 8.34 15.17
N LYS A 470 17.20 9.57 14.95
CA LYS A 470 18.47 10.06 15.54
C LYS A 470 18.39 10.12 17.07
N LEU A 471 17.32 10.70 17.61
CA LEU A 471 17.12 10.83 19.05
C LEU A 471 16.96 9.47 19.74
N ALA A 472 16.19 8.55 19.14
CA ALA A 472 16.05 7.19 19.68
C ALA A 472 17.40 6.45 19.78
N ARG A 473 18.29 6.64 18.79
CA ARG A 473 19.65 6.08 18.84
C ARG A 473 20.52 6.72 19.93
N GLN A 474 20.37 8.01 20.17
CA GLN A 474 21.07 8.70 21.26
C GLN A 474 20.64 8.11 22.61
N TYR A 475 19.35 7.98 22.86
CA TYR A 475 18.84 7.35 24.09
C TYR A 475 19.26 5.88 24.23
N ALA A 476 19.27 5.11 23.14
CA ALA A 476 19.75 3.72 23.16
C ALA A 476 21.23 3.61 23.55
N ASN A 477 22.07 4.55 23.09
CA ASN A 477 23.50 4.60 23.43
C ASN A 477 23.75 5.10 24.85
N GLU A 478 22.97 6.07 25.32
CA GLU A 478 23.04 6.61 26.69
C GLU A 478 22.58 5.59 27.75
N GLY A 479 21.70 4.66 27.37
CA GLY A 479 21.13 3.63 28.25
C GLY A 479 21.81 2.27 28.27
N LEU A 480 22.99 2.08 27.64
CA LEU A 480 23.73 0.79 27.57
C LEU A 480 22.84 -0.41 27.16
N ILE A 481 22.16 -0.30 26.02
CA ILE A 481 21.57 -1.50 25.38
C ILE A 481 22.73 -2.32 24.79
N SER A 482 23.03 -3.49 25.39
CA SER A 482 24.08 -4.43 24.96
C SER A 482 23.69 -5.23 23.71
N LEU A 483 23.14 -4.59 22.69
CA LEU A 483 22.96 -5.22 21.39
C LEU A 483 24.22 -4.97 20.56
N ASN A 484 25.09 -5.98 20.50
CA ASN A 484 26.23 -6.09 19.58
C ASN A 484 25.77 -6.19 18.11
N LEU A 485 24.94 -5.25 17.64
CA LEU A 485 24.62 -5.07 16.23
C LEU A 485 25.85 -4.41 15.58
N LYS A 486 26.84 -5.23 15.20
CA LYS A 486 27.99 -4.74 14.42
C LYS A 486 27.49 -4.04 13.17
N ARG A 487 27.79 -2.75 13.02
CA ARG A 487 27.56 -2.00 11.79
C ARG A 487 28.42 -2.59 10.66
N PRO A 488 27.95 -2.58 9.40
CA PRO A 488 28.85 -2.43 8.28
C PRO A 488 29.43 -1.02 8.33
N GLU A 489 30.75 -0.90 8.36
CA GLU A 489 31.43 0.39 8.29
C GLU A 489 31.06 1.09 6.97
N THR A 490 30.37 2.22 7.08
CA THR A 490 30.09 3.10 5.95
C THR A 490 31.35 3.91 5.65
N SER A 491 31.99 3.63 4.52
CA SER A 491 32.92 4.54 3.84
C SER A 491 32.19 5.69 3.18
#